data_AF-A0A444XHJ1-F1
#
_entry.id   AF-A0A444XHJ1-F1
#
_cell.length_a   1.000
_cell.length_b   1.000
_cell.length_c   1.000
_cell.angle_alpha   90.00
_cell.angle_beta   90.00
_cell.angle_gamma   90.00
#
_symmetry.space_group_name_H-M   'P 1'
#
loop_
_entity.id
_entity.type
_entity.pdbx_description
1 polymer ?
#
loop_
_entity_poly.entity_id
_entity_poly.type
_entity_poly.pdbx_seq_one_letter_code
_entity_poly.pdbx_strand_id
1 'polypeptide(L)'
;MFTYSQITTHLIEDCLLFIVGANSSDASALDAEDNELPNVGQSSVHTKIRSNGKMVIAIEKSDKPKRFTDHTVTRDIMKDLLSEMPSPAPRWQDYCPNMKDELFKGFLKKHEFASNYDKAMARTVWNRTMLDRYPDILKKAKERTFKEANSTSIDIKGHGPKAMKVDVWNGLVDHWLDSKWKNKSVAGQKNRAAIPAHKLHNAGSISFGEHKKRKDLYGDAISQKYGEDLLDQPEVDPDM
;
A
#
# COMPACT_ATOMS: atom_id res chain seq x y z
N MET A 1 -22.07 -8.31 -43.53
CA MET A 1 -22.86 -8.33 -42.27
C MET A 1 -22.18 -9.37 -41.37
N PHE A 2 -21.27 -8.92 -40.51
CA PHE A 2 -20.54 -9.78 -39.56
C PHE A 2 -20.90 -9.32 -38.15
N THR A 3 -21.36 -10.27 -37.34
CA THR A 3 -21.89 -10.02 -35.99
C THR A 3 -20.76 -9.74 -34.99
N TYR A 4 -20.99 -8.75 -34.14
CA TYR A 4 -20.10 -8.13 -33.14
C TYR A 4 -19.58 -9.06 -32.01
N SER A 5 -19.62 -10.38 -32.18
CA SER A 5 -19.34 -11.37 -31.13
C SER A 5 -17.99 -12.08 -31.27
N GLN A 6 -17.19 -11.81 -32.31
CA GLN A 6 -15.92 -12.51 -32.54
C GLN A 6 -14.67 -11.63 -32.42
N ILE A 7 -14.80 -10.33 -32.19
CA ILE A 7 -13.63 -9.44 -31.97
C ILE A 7 -13.24 -9.37 -30.48
N THR A 8 -14.13 -9.78 -29.56
CA THR A 8 -13.90 -9.62 -28.11
C THR A 8 -13.13 -10.76 -27.46
N THR A 9 -12.95 -11.89 -28.14
CA THR A 9 -12.19 -13.03 -27.61
C THR A 9 -10.69 -12.96 -27.91
N HIS A 10 -10.25 -12.16 -28.88
CA HIS A 10 -8.82 -12.09 -29.25
C HIS A 10 -7.99 -11.03 -28.49
N LEU A 11 -8.59 -10.23 -27.61
CA LEU A 11 -7.86 -9.25 -26.79
C LEU A 11 -7.82 -9.57 -25.30
N ILE A 12 -8.37 -10.72 -24.88
CA ILE A 12 -8.40 -11.14 -23.47
C ILE A 12 -7.29 -12.16 -23.17
N GLU A 13 -6.68 -12.78 -24.18
CA GLU A 13 -5.59 -13.75 -23.98
C GLU A 13 -4.18 -13.14 -23.90
N ASP A 14 -3.95 -11.93 -24.41
CA ASP A 14 -2.61 -11.32 -24.41
C ASP A 14 -2.20 -10.64 -23.08
N CYS A 15 -3.11 -10.48 -22.12
CA CYS A 15 -2.80 -9.86 -20.83
C CYS A 15 -2.47 -10.87 -19.71
N LEU A 16 -2.60 -12.18 -19.97
CA LEU A 16 -2.37 -13.23 -18.96
C LEU A 16 -1.01 -13.93 -19.09
N LEU A 17 -0.15 -13.50 -20.01
CA LEU A 17 1.19 -14.04 -20.21
C LEU A 17 2.29 -13.05 -19.82
N PHE A 18 2.29 -12.55 -18.57
CA PHE A 18 3.45 -11.80 -18.06
C PHE A 18 3.81 -12.07 -16.59
N ILE A 19 3.25 -13.14 -15.99
CA ILE A 19 3.59 -13.52 -14.60
C ILE A 19 3.96 -14.99 -14.51
N VAL A 20 4.82 -15.50 -15.38
CA VAL A 20 5.65 -16.69 -15.09
C VAL A 20 6.94 -16.61 -15.91
N GLY A 21 8.07 -16.44 -15.20
CA GLY A 21 9.39 -16.97 -15.60
C GLY A 21 10.20 -16.23 -16.66
N ALA A 22 11.21 -15.46 -16.23
CA ALA A 22 12.59 -15.52 -16.74
C ALA A 22 13.45 -14.42 -16.09
N ASN A 23 14.09 -14.75 -14.97
CA ASN A 23 15.40 -14.18 -14.69
C ASN A 23 16.40 -15.19 -15.26
N SER A 24 17.02 -14.86 -16.38
CA SER A 24 18.28 -15.46 -16.80
C SER A 24 19.29 -14.34 -16.91
N SER A 25 20.35 -14.49 -16.14
CA SER A 25 21.53 -13.64 -16.11
C SER A 25 22.19 -13.58 -17.48
N ASP A 26 22.80 -12.44 -17.81
CA ASP A 26 24.19 -12.47 -18.24
C ASP A 26 24.94 -11.26 -17.67
N ALA A 27 26.04 -11.58 -17.02
CA ALA A 27 26.99 -10.65 -16.46
C ALA A 27 27.96 -10.24 -17.56
N SER A 28 28.29 -8.95 -17.62
CA SER A 28 29.57 -8.50 -18.15
C SER A 28 29.99 -7.27 -17.34
N ALA A 29 31.16 -7.41 -16.72
CA ALA A 29 31.83 -6.45 -15.87
C ALA A 29 32.41 -5.27 -16.69
N LEU A 30 33.15 -4.41 -15.97
CA LEU A 30 33.97 -3.25 -16.38
C LEU A 30 33.20 -1.92 -16.19
N ASP A 31 33.64 -0.92 -15.44
CA ASP A 31 34.85 -0.69 -14.64
C ASP A 31 34.53 0.37 -13.56
N ALA A 32 35.36 0.40 -12.52
CA ALA A 32 35.36 1.41 -11.48
C ALA A 32 35.92 2.75 -12.01
N GLU A 33 35.32 3.88 -11.60
CA GLU A 33 36.06 5.03 -11.08
C GLU A 33 35.14 6.07 -10.43
N ASP A 34 35.55 6.43 -9.21
CA ASP A 34 35.60 7.75 -8.59
C ASP A 34 34.34 8.60 -8.31
N ASN A 35 34.11 8.74 -7.01
CA ASN A 35 34.08 10.00 -6.26
C ASN A 35 33.18 11.11 -6.79
N GLU A 36 32.02 11.27 -6.15
CA GLU A 36 31.75 12.38 -5.22
C GLU A 36 30.28 12.29 -4.78
N LEU A 37 30.05 12.34 -3.46
CA LEU A 37 28.71 12.42 -2.89
C LEU A 37 28.25 13.88 -2.89
N PRO A 38 27.21 14.28 -3.62
CA PRO A 38 26.45 15.44 -3.21
C PRO A 38 25.45 14.98 -2.15
N ASN A 39 25.72 15.43 -0.92
CA ASN A 39 24.79 15.53 0.19
C ASN A 39 23.47 16.17 -0.28
N VAL A 40 22.51 15.35 -0.71
CA VAL A 40 21.14 15.78 -0.93
C VAL A 40 20.43 15.64 0.41
N GLY A 41 20.42 16.76 1.14
CA GLY A 41 19.58 16.94 2.31
C GLY A 41 18.17 16.43 2.03
N GLN A 42 17.63 15.69 2.98
CA GLN A 42 16.23 15.31 3.01
C GLN A 42 15.39 16.59 2.99
N SER A 43 15.01 17.04 1.80
CA SER A 43 14.06 18.12 1.61
C SER A 43 12.72 17.61 2.12
N SER A 44 12.40 18.00 3.35
CA SER A 44 11.04 18.06 3.86
C SER A 44 10.24 18.89 2.86
N VAL A 45 9.55 18.18 1.94
CA VAL A 45 8.68 18.81 0.95
C VAL A 45 7.53 19.44 1.74
N HIS A 46 7.69 20.72 2.04
CA HIS A 46 6.68 21.55 2.69
C HIS A 46 5.46 21.63 1.76
N THR A 47 4.35 21.01 2.15
CA THR A 47 3.09 21.05 1.40
C THR A 47 2.63 22.51 1.30
N LYS A 48 2.83 23.14 0.14
CA LYS A 48 2.37 24.52 -0.10
C LYS A 48 0.87 24.50 -0.33
N ILE A 49 0.11 24.81 0.71
CA ILE A 49 -1.31 25.18 0.59
C ILE A 49 -1.33 26.60 0.01
N ARG A 50 -1.99 26.80 -1.14
CA ARG A 50 -2.14 28.13 -1.74
C ARG A 50 -3.21 28.93 -0.99
N SER A 51 -3.23 30.25 -1.20
CA SER A 51 -4.18 31.19 -0.58
C SER A 51 -5.65 30.85 -0.82
N ASN A 52 -5.96 30.01 -1.81
CA ASN A 52 -7.30 29.50 -2.09
C ASN A 52 -7.66 28.21 -1.30
N GLY A 53 -6.81 27.79 -0.37
CA GLY A 53 -7.02 26.61 0.49
C GLY A 53 -6.80 25.26 -0.21
N LYS A 54 -6.39 25.24 -1.48
CA LYS A 54 -6.14 23.99 -2.21
C LYS A 54 -4.74 23.47 -1.97
N MET A 55 -4.64 22.15 -1.82
CA MET A 55 -3.37 21.44 -1.68
C MET A 55 -2.72 21.28 -3.06
N VAL A 56 -1.49 21.78 -3.22
CA VAL A 56 -0.70 21.56 -4.44
C VAL A 56 -0.07 20.17 -4.37
N ILE A 57 -0.31 19.35 -5.38
CA ILE A 57 0.17 17.97 -5.48
C ILE A 57 1.17 17.80 -6.61
N ALA A 58 2.15 16.93 -6.35
CA ALA A 58 3.18 16.53 -7.29
C ALA A 58 3.24 15.00 -7.36
N ILE A 59 3.67 14.49 -8.50
CA ILE A 59 3.81 13.07 -8.79
C ILE A 59 5.30 12.73 -8.90
N GLU A 60 5.67 11.57 -8.37
CA GLU A 60 7.03 11.05 -8.47
C GLU A 60 7.42 10.87 -9.94
N LYS A 61 8.49 11.53 -10.39
CA LYS A 61 8.95 11.44 -11.78
C LYS A 61 9.59 10.07 -12.01
N SER A 62 8.97 9.27 -12.87
CA SER A 62 9.50 7.99 -13.37
C SER A 62 8.80 7.63 -14.67
N ASP A 63 9.32 6.64 -15.40
CA ASP A 63 8.70 6.16 -16.64
C ASP A 63 7.27 5.63 -16.42
N LYS A 64 7.00 5.12 -15.21
CA LYS A 64 5.70 4.60 -14.78
C LYS A 64 5.41 5.08 -13.36
N PRO A 65 4.95 6.32 -13.18
CA PRO A 65 4.71 6.88 -11.86
C PRO A 65 3.61 6.10 -11.15
N LYS A 66 3.87 5.73 -9.90
CA LYS A 66 2.96 4.92 -9.09
C LYS A 66 2.35 5.69 -7.92
N ARG A 67 2.94 6.82 -7.53
CA ARG A 67 2.64 7.48 -6.25
C ARG A 67 2.69 8.99 -6.35
N PHE A 68 1.92 9.64 -5.49
CA PHE A 68 2.08 11.06 -5.19
C PHE A 68 3.31 11.25 -4.30
N THR A 69 4.03 12.36 -4.48
CA THR A 69 5.22 12.68 -3.66
C THR A 69 4.83 12.89 -2.20
N ASP A 70 3.69 13.53 -1.95
CA ASP A 70 3.21 13.80 -0.60
C ASP A 70 2.24 12.71 -0.13
N HIS A 71 2.59 12.04 0.97
CA HIS A 71 1.80 11.01 1.62
C HIS A 71 0.44 11.51 2.14
N THR A 72 0.30 12.80 2.45
CA THR A 72 -0.95 13.40 2.93
C THR A 72 -2.05 13.35 1.86
N VAL A 73 -1.67 13.43 0.59
CA VAL A 73 -2.59 13.29 -0.56
C VAL A 73 -3.27 11.93 -0.55
N THR A 74 -2.50 10.86 -0.29
CA THR A 74 -3.06 9.51 -0.19
C THR A 74 -4.06 9.42 0.97
N ARG A 75 -3.76 10.03 2.11
CA ARG A 75 -4.66 10.05 3.27
C ARG A 75 -5.97 10.77 2.96
N ASP A 76 -5.91 11.91 2.28
CA ASP A 76 -7.09 12.69 1.94
C ASP A 76 -7.95 12.00 0.88
N ILE A 77 -7.32 11.41 -0.14
CA ILE A 77 -7.99 10.53 -1.12
C ILE A 77 -8.76 9.41 -0.42
N MET A 78 -8.16 8.75 0.59
CA MET A 78 -8.82 7.66 1.32
C MET A 78 -10.04 8.14 2.13
N LYS A 79 -9.95 9.32 2.76
CA LYS A 79 -11.06 9.91 3.52
C LYS A 79 -12.22 10.29 2.61
N ASP A 80 -11.90 10.93 1.49
CA ASP A 80 -12.87 11.36 0.49
C ASP A 80 -13.60 10.16 -0.12
N LEU A 81 -12.84 9.12 -0.50
CA LEU A 81 -13.43 7.89 -1.03
C LEU A 81 -14.44 7.29 -0.06
N LEU A 82 -14.11 7.18 1.23
CA LEU A 82 -14.98 6.56 2.23
C LEU A 82 -16.31 7.31 2.37
N SER A 83 -16.26 8.64 2.20
CA SER A 83 -17.42 9.53 2.37
C SER A 83 -18.28 9.60 1.11
N GLU A 84 -17.64 9.57 -0.05
CA GLU A 84 -18.29 9.78 -1.36
C GLU A 84 -18.61 8.46 -2.08
N MET A 85 -18.52 7.30 -1.41
CA MET A 85 -18.82 6.02 -2.04
C MET A 85 -20.20 6.04 -2.72
N PRO A 86 -20.27 5.76 -4.03
CA PRO A 86 -21.52 5.87 -4.77
C PRO A 86 -22.46 4.69 -4.54
N SER A 87 -21.90 3.49 -4.32
CA SER A 87 -22.67 2.26 -4.10
C SER A 87 -21.84 1.23 -3.33
N PRO A 88 -22.45 0.19 -2.73
CA PRO A 88 -21.70 -0.92 -2.16
C PRO A 88 -20.84 -1.61 -3.24
N ALA A 89 -19.53 -1.68 -3.03
CA ALA A 89 -18.60 -2.34 -3.94
C ALA A 89 -17.53 -3.10 -3.14
N PRO A 90 -17.47 -4.44 -3.21
CA PRO A 90 -16.46 -5.21 -2.48
C PRO A 90 -15.03 -4.97 -2.97
N ARG A 91 -14.87 -4.57 -4.24
CA ARG A 91 -13.57 -4.29 -4.86
C ARG A 91 -13.64 -2.98 -5.65
N TRP A 92 -12.50 -2.28 -5.71
CA TRP A 92 -12.37 -1.06 -6.52
C TRP A 92 -12.72 -1.27 -8.00
N GLN A 93 -12.43 -2.47 -8.52
CA GLN A 93 -12.72 -2.86 -9.89
C GLN A 93 -14.21 -2.96 -10.19
N ASP A 94 -15.05 -3.19 -9.17
CA ASP A 94 -16.50 -3.38 -9.34
C ASP A 94 -17.21 -2.05 -9.67
N TYR A 95 -16.57 -0.90 -9.42
CA TYR A 95 -17.06 0.39 -9.88
C TYR A 95 -16.86 0.59 -11.39
N CYS A 96 -17.93 1.02 -12.07
CA CYS A 96 -17.87 1.39 -13.48
C CYS A 96 -17.04 2.68 -13.69
N PRO A 97 -16.54 2.92 -14.92
CA PRO A 97 -15.74 4.11 -15.22
C PRO A 97 -16.43 5.43 -14.82
N ASN A 98 -17.72 5.57 -15.09
CA ASN A 98 -18.48 6.79 -14.77
C ASN A 98 -18.49 7.11 -13.26
N MET A 99 -18.65 6.10 -12.41
CA MET A 99 -18.57 6.28 -10.95
C MET A 99 -17.18 6.71 -10.50
N LYS A 100 -16.13 6.13 -11.11
CA LYS A 100 -14.73 6.52 -10.85
C LYS A 100 -14.44 7.93 -11.34
N ASP A 101 -15.11 8.39 -12.39
CA ASP A 101 -14.96 9.75 -12.90
C ASP A 101 -15.58 10.77 -11.94
N GLU A 102 -16.76 10.51 -11.39
CA GLU A 102 -17.37 11.38 -10.38
C GLU A 102 -16.50 11.51 -9.12
N LEU A 103 -15.98 10.39 -8.61
CA LEU A 103 -15.04 10.39 -7.49
C LEU A 103 -13.78 11.21 -7.79
N PHE A 104 -13.26 11.11 -9.01
CA PHE A 104 -12.08 11.86 -9.41
C PHE A 104 -12.36 13.34 -9.66
N LYS A 105 -13.56 13.71 -10.14
CA LYS A 105 -13.99 15.12 -10.17
C LYS A 105 -13.98 15.72 -8.76
N GLY A 106 -14.43 14.96 -7.76
CA GLY A 106 -14.32 15.34 -6.34
C GLY A 106 -12.87 15.62 -5.92
N PHE A 107 -11.95 14.73 -6.29
CA PHE A 107 -10.51 14.90 -6.08
C PHE A 107 -9.97 16.19 -6.75
N LEU A 108 -10.33 16.44 -8.01
CA LEU A 108 -9.88 17.63 -8.75
C LEU A 108 -10.38 18.96 -8.18
N LYS A 109 -11.51 18.97 -7.47
CA LYS A 109 -12.02 20.19 -6.82
C LYS A 109 -11.12 20.65 -5.67
N LYS A 110 -10.47 19.72 -4.97
CA LYS A 110 -9.69 19.96 -3.73
C LYS A 110 -8.19 20.15 -3.97
N HIS A 111 -7.69 19.74 -5.13
CA HIS A 111 -6.26 19.70 -5.40
C HIS A 111 -5.87 20.58 -6.59
N GLU A 112 -4.65 21.12 -6.55
CA GLU A 112 -3.99 21.78 -7.67
C GLU A 112 -2.73 21.03 -8.05
N PHE A 113 -2.30 21.12 -9.31
CA PHE A 113 -1.13 20.40 -9.80
C PHE A 113 0.08 21.32 -9.86
N ALA A 114 1.24 20.82 -9.43
CA ALA A 114 2.50 21.57 -9.50
C ALA A 114 2.98 21.78 -10.94
N SER A 115 2.63 20.87 -11.86
CA SER A 115 2.97 20.95 -13.29
C SER A 115 1.90 20.33 -14.20
N ASN A 116 2.02 20.60 -15.51
CA ASN A 116 1.21 19.93 -16.52
C ASN A 116 1.43 18.41 -16.57
N TYR A 117 2.67 17.97 -16.29
CA TYR A 117 2.99 16.55 -16.15
C TYR A 117 2.19 15.91 -15.01
N ASP A 118 2.15 16.55 -13.85
CA ASP A 118 1.41 16.04 -12.69
C ASP A 118 -0.09 15.94 -13.01
N LYS A 119 -0.64 16.95 -13.69
CA LYS A 119 -2.04 16.95 -14.12
C LYS A 119 -2.34 15.79 -15.08
N ALA A 120 -1.45 15.51 -16.04
CA ALA A 120 -1.62 14.43 -17.00
C ALA A 120 -1.53 13.04 -16.32
N MET A 121 -0.63 12.86 -15.37
CA MET A 121 -0.42 11.58 -14.67
C MET A 121 -1.37 11.35 -13.49
N ALA A 122 -2.06 12.39 -13.03
CA ALA A 122 -2.95 12.38 -11.86
C ALA A 122 -3.96 11.24 -11.88
N ARG A 123 -4.65 11.04 -13.01
CA ARG A 123 -5.70 10.03 -13.13
C ARG A 123 -5.14 8.62 -12.95
N THR A 124 -4.00 8.35 -13.57
CA THR A 124 -3.33 7.04 -13.52
C THR A 124 -2.86 6.73 -12.10
N VAL A 125 -2.14 7.68 -11.48
CA VAL A 125 -1.62 7.53 -10.11
C VAL A 125 -2.76 7.44 -9.09
N TRP A 126 -3.81 8.26 -9.24
CA TRP A 126 -4.99 8.21 -8.38
C TRP A 126 -5.70 6.84 -8.48
N ASN A 127 -5.94 6.34 -9.69
CA ASN A 127 -6.59 5.04 -9.86
C ASN A 127 -5.74 3.88 -9.31
N ARG A 128 -4.41 3.96 -9.47
CA ARG A 128 -3.48 3.00 -8.87
C ARG A 128 -3.52 3.06 -7.34
N THR A 129 -3.51 4.27 -6.79
CA THR A 129 -3.63 4.50 -5.34
C THR A 129 -4.92 3.90 -4.79
N MET A 130 -6.05 4.10 -5.49
CA MET A 130 -7.32 3.47 -5.11
C MET A 130 -7.22 1.95 -5.16
N LEU A 131 -6.72 1.38 -6.26
CA LEU A 131 -6.56 -0.06 -6.40
C LEU A 131 -5.75 -0.68 -5.26
N ASP A 132 -4.63 -0.05 -4.91
CA ASP A 132 -3.70 -0.55 -3.89
C ASP A 132 -4.25 -0.37 -2.46
N ARG A 133 -5.00 0.71 -2.19
CA ARG A 133 -5.44 1.08 -0.82
C ARG A 133 -6.87 0.69 -0.49
N TYR A 134 -7.73 0.48 -1.48
CA TYR A 134 -9.16 0.17 -1.29
C TYR A 134 -9.41 -1.03 -0.36
N PRO A 135 -8.73 -2.18 -0.51
CA PRO A 135 -8.94 -3.32 0.38
C PRO A 135 -8.60 -3.01 1.84
N ASP A 136 -7.50 -2.27 2.07
CA ASP A 136 -7.06 -1.87 3.39
C ASP A 136 -8.04 -0.91 4.07
N ILE A 137 -8.64 0.00 3.30
CA ILE A 137 -9.65 0.94 3.81
C ILE A 137 -10.86 0.17 4.35
N LEU A 138 -11.40 -0.76 3.55
CA LEU A 138 -12.55 -1.57 3.96
C LEU A 138 -12.22 -2.48 5.15
N LYS A 139 -11.02 -3.07 5.16
CA LYS A 139 -10.53 -3.88 6.28
C LYS A 139 -10.48 -3.07 7.59
N LYS A 140 -9.89 -1.87 7.56
CA LYS A 140 -9.79 -0.99 8.73
C LYS A 140 -11.14 -0.48 9.20
N ALA A 141 -12.04 -0.16 8.27
CA ALA A 141 -13.42 0.22 8.59
C ALA A 141 -14.12 -0.92 9.36
N LYS A 142 -14.04 -2.13 8.82
CA LYS A 142 -14.58 -3.35 9.45
C LYS A 142 -14.00 -3.61 10.84
N GLU A 143 -12.68 -3.57 10.98
CA GLU A 143 -12.02 -3.77 12.28
C GLU A 143 -12.41 -2.71 13.32
N ARG A 144 -12.55 -1.45 12.91
CA ARG A 144 -12.98 -0.37 13.81
C ARG A 144 -14.43 -0.58 14.26
N THR A 145 -15.33 -0.89 13.33
CA THR A 145 -16.73 -1.16 13.67
C THR A 145 -16.88 -2.34 14.63
N PHE A 146 -16.14 -3.44 14.42
CA PHE A 146 -16.16 -4.56 15.36
C PHE A 146 -15.74 -4.16 16.78
N LYS A 147 -14.67 -3.37 16.89
CA LYS A 147 -14.17 -2.86 18.17
C LYS A 147 -15.19 -1.94 18.84
N GLU A 148 -15.79 -1.02 18.09
CA GLU A 148 -16.76 -0.06 18.62
C GLU A 148 -18.07 -0.72 19.05
N ALA A 149 -18.53 -1.73 18.30
CA ALA A 149 -19.74 -2.48 18.62
C ALA A 149 -19.54 -3.49 19.77
N ASN A 150 -18.31 -3.71 20.24
CA ASN A 150 -17.94 -4.81 21.14
C ASN A 150 -18.54 -6.16 20.69
N SER A 151 -18.67 -6.34 19.38
CA SER A 151 -19.40 -7.47 18.79
C SER A 151 -18.42 -8.43 18.15
N THR A 152 -18.63 -9.72 18.42
CA THR A 152 -17.95 -10.81 17.71
C THR A 152 -18.76 -11.27 16.48
N SER A 153 -20.00 -10.76 16.32
CA SER A 153 -20.89 -11.12 15.21
C SER A 153 -20.54 -10.33 13.95
N ILE A 154 -20.44 -11.03 12.82
CA ILE A 154 -20.22 -10.45 11.49
C ILE A 154 -21.36 -9.52 11.05
N ASP A 155 -22.55 -9.67 11.64
CA ASP A 155 -23.68 -8.77 11.38
C ASP A 155 -23.51 -7.46 12.14
N ILE A 156 -22.79 -6.54 11.49
CA ILE A 156 -22.47 -5.18 11.97
C ILE A 156 -23.26 -4.12 11.20
N LYS A 157 -24.44 -4.48 10.69
CA LYS A 157 -25.35 -3.54 10.02
C LYS A 157 -25.70 -2.38 10.94
N GLY A 158 -25.84 -1.19 10.37
CA GLY A 158 -26.13 0.03 11.14
C GLY A 158 -24.96 0.58 11.97
N HIS A 159 -23.88 -0.19 12.18
CA HIS A 159 -22.68 0.24 12.91
C HIS A 159 -21.54 0.71 12.00
N GLY A 160 -21.86 1.09 10.76
CA GLY A 160 -20.87 1.52 9.78
C GLY A 160 -20.09 2.77 10.21
N PRO A 161 -18.91 3.00 9.61
CA PRO A 161 -18.15 4.22 9.87
C PRO A 161 -19.01 5.47 9.65
N LYS A 162 -18.93 6.46 10.56
CA LYS A 162 -19.71 7.71 10.48
C LYS A 162 -19.61 8.45 9.15
N ALA A 163 -18.45 8.36 8.49
CA ALA A 163 -18.23 9.00 7.20
C ALA A 163 -18.95 8.29 6.05
N MET A 164 -19.25 7.00 6.18
CA MET A 164 -19.84 6.18 5.12
C MET A 164 -21.37 6.20 5.21
N LYS A 165 -22.03 6.24 4.06
CA LYS A 165 -23.49 6.10 3.99
C LYS A 165 -23.93 4.71 4.49
N VAL A 166 -25.04 4.68 5.23
CA VAL A 166 -25.53 3.47 5.90
C VAL A 166 -25.93 2.37 4.91
N ASP A 167 -26.53 2.74 3.78
CA ASP A 167 -26.91 1.83 2.70
C ASP A 167 -25.68 1.18 2.03
N VAL A 168 -24.63 1.97 1.76
CA VAL A 168 -23.35 1.48 1.24
C VAL A 168 -22.74 0.47 2.20
N TRP A 169 -22.69 0.81 3.48
CA TRP A 169 -22.17 -0.08 4.52
C TRP A 169 -22.95 -1.39 4.61
N ASN A 170 -24.27 -1.30 4.72
CA ASN A 170 -25.11 -2.48 4.86
C ASN A 170 -24.98 -3.41 3.65
N GLY A 171 -24.90 -2.86 2.43
CA GLY A 171 -24.67 -3.67 1.23
C GLY A 171 -23.29 -4.35 1.19
N LEU A 172 -22.26 -3.74 1.78
CA LEU A 172 -20.95 -4.38 1.97
C LEU A 172 -21.03 -5.53 2.98
N VAL A 173 -21.76 -5.33 4.08
CA VAL A 173 -21.99 -6.36 5.10
C VAL A 173 -22.75 -7.54 4.50
N ASP A 174 -23.78 -7.30 3.69
CA ASP A 174 -24.52 -8.35 2.98
C ASP A 174 -23.60 -9.19 2.07
N HIS A 175 -22.71 -8.53 1.33
CA HIS A 175 -21.71 -9.23 0.53
C HIS A 175 -20.76 -10.11 1.37
N TRP A 176 -20.33 -9.65 2.55
CA TRP A 176 -19.48 -10.45 3.43
C TRP A 176 -20.23 -11.59 4.14
N LEU A 177 -21.55 -11.45 4.28
CA LEU A 177 -22.41 -12.48 4.85
C LEU A 177 -22.78 -13.57 3.83
N ASP A 178 -22.69 -13.27 2.54
CA ASP A 178 -22.89 -14.22 1.44
C ASP A 178 -22.06 -15.50 1.64
N SER A 179 -22.72 -16.65 1.61
CA SER A 179 -22.11 -17.97 1.76
C SER A 179 -21.03 -18.21 0.73
N LYS A 180 -21.19 -17.72 -0.51
CA LYS A 180 -20.16 -17.84 -1.55
C LYS A 180 -18.89 -17.11 -1.15
N TRP A 181 -19.02 -15.91 -0.58
CA TRP A 181 -17.89 -15.13 -0.10
C TRP A 181 -17.23 -15.78 1.12
N LYS A 182 -18.02 -16.23 2.10
CA LYS A 182 -17.51 -16.96 3.28
C LYS A 182 -16.70 -18.19 2.89
N ASN A 183 -17.21 -19.00 1.96
CA ASN A 183 -16.52 -20.19 1.47
C ASN A 183 -15.20 -19.83 0.80
N LYS A 184 -15.17 -18.78 -0.03
CA LYS A 184 -13.93 -18.29 -0.66
C LYS A 184 -12.91 -17.78 0.37
N SER A 185 -13.39 -17.09 1.40
CA SER A 185 -12.54 -16.61 2.50
C SER A 185 -11.91 -17.77 3.28
N VAL A 186 -12.72 -18.76 3.68
CA VAL A 186 -12.25 -19.97 4.39
C VAL A 186 -11.29 -20.76 3.53
N ALA A 187 -11.60 -20.98 2.25
CA ALA A 187 -10.69 -21.65 1.32
C ALA A 187 -9.36 -20.89 1.19
N GLY A 188 -9.39 -19.57 1.05
CA GLY A 188 -8.18 -18.75 1.03
C GLY A 188 -7.36 -18.85 2.32
N GLN A 189 -8.01 -18.92 3.48
CA GLN A 189 -7.35 -19.14 4.76
C GLN A 189 -6.70 -20.52 4.83
N LYS A 190 -7.42 -21.59 4.45
CA LYS A 190 -6.91 -22.95 4.39
C LYS A 190 -5.72 -23.07 3.43
N ASN A 191 -5.82 -22.45 2.25
CA ASN A 191 -4.74 -22.44 1.27
C ASN A 191 -3.47 -21.77 1.82
N ARG A 192 -3.61 -20.64 2.54
CA ARG A 192 -2.47 -19.99 3.20
C ARG A 192 -1.88 -20.84 4.33
N ALA A 193 -2.72 -21.47 5.15
CA ALA A 193 -2.28 -22.34 6.24
C ALA A 193 -1.62 -23.63 5.74
N ALA A 194 -2.00 -24.10 4.55
CA ALA A 194 -1.42 -25.26 3.90
C ALA A 194 -0.07 -24.97 3.22
N ILE A 195 0.35 -23.71 3.09
CA ILE A 195 1.69 -23.37 2.60
C ILE A 195 2.70 -23.85 3.66
N PRO A 196 3.57 -24.81 3.32
CA PRO A 196 4.59 -25.27 4.25
C PRO A 196 5.51 -24.11 4.63
N ALA A 197 5.95 -24.06 5.89
CA ALA A 197 6.80 -22.97 6.39
C ALA A 197 8.05 -22.72 5.52
N HIS A 198 8.62 -23.77 4.91
CA HIS A 198 9.78 -23.68 4.02
C HIS A 198 9.50 -23.05 2.64
N LYS A 199 8.22 -22.90 2.25
CA LYS A 199 7.78 -22.22 1.01
C LYS A 199 7.32 -20.78 1.25
N LEU A 200 7.28 -20.33 2.50
CA LEU A 200 7.04 -18.93 2.82
C LEU A 200 8.31 -18.15 2.49
N HIS A 201 8.27 -17.31 1.45
CA HIS A 201 9.34 -16.36 1.18
C HIS A 201 9.35 -15.31 2.28
N ASN A 202 10.23 -15.48 3.28
CA ASN A 202 10.43 -14.47 4.31
C ASN A 202 11.29 -13.29 3.82
N ALA A 203 11.78 -13.27 2.58
CA ALA A 203 12.65 -12.19 2.05
C ALA A 203 13.81 -11.82 3.00
N GLY A 204 14.34 -12.78 3.76
CA GLY A 204 15.37 -12.57 4.80
C GLY A 204 14.86 -12.05 6.15
N SER A 205 13.54 -11.83 6.31
CA SER A 205 12.90 -11.42 7.56
C SER A 205 12.95 -12.56 8.57
N ILE A 206 13.65 -12.30 9.67
CA ILE A 206 13.80 -13.21 10.81
C ILE A 206 12.73 -12.89 11.84
N SER A 207 12.21 -13.92 12.51
CA SER A 207 11.25 -13.69 13.60
C SER A 207 11.90 -12.92 14.75
N PHE A 208 11.13 -12.18 15.55
CA PHE A 208 11.66 -11.41 16.69
C PHE A 208 12.40 -12.32 17.70
N GLY A 209 11.88 -13.52 17.94
CA GLY A 209 12.54 -14.50 18.80
C GLY A 209 13.89 -14.97 18.25
N GLU A 210 14.00 -15.11 16.94
CA GLU A 210 15.25 -15.51 16.29
C GLU A 210 16.25 -14.37 16.16
N HIS A 211 15.77 -13.14 15.97
CA HIS A 211 16.59 -11.94 16.11
C HIS A 211 17.14 -11.81 17.52
N LYS A 212 16.31 -12.01 18.55
CA LYS A 212 16.74 -12.01 19.95
C LYS A 212 17.83 -13.05 20.20
N LYS A 213 17.63 -14.29 19.75
CA LYS A 213 18.66 -15.35 19.84
C LYS A 213 19.97 -14.96 19.16
N ARG A 214 19.93 -14.39 17.95
CA ARG A 214 21.15 -13.92 17.27
C ARG A 214 21.84 -12.80 18.05
N LYS A 215 21.07 -11.86 18.61
CA LYS A 215 21.61 -10.77 19.42
C LYS A 215 22.30 -11.30 20.68
N ASP A 216 21.66 -12.24 21.37
CA ASP A 216 22.20 -12.85 22.60
C ASP A 216 23.48 -13.64 22.28
N LEU A 217 23.48 -14.45 21.21
CA LEU A 217 24.68 -15.16 20.72
C LEU A 217 25.82 -14.21 20.34
N TYR A 218 25.52 -13.06 19.74
CA TYR A 218 26.52 -12.06 19.39
C TYR A 218 27.13 -11.42 20.64
N GLY A 219 26.29 -11.16 21.66
CA GLY A 219 26.73 -10.70 22.97
C GLY A 219 27.68 -11.69 23.63
N ASP A 220 27.26 -12.96 23.70
CA ASP A 220 28.07 -14.04 24.29
C ASP A 220 29.41 -14.22 23.56
N ALA A 221 29.40 -14.17 22.22
CA ALA A 221 30.62 -14.29 21.42
C ALA A 221 31.57 -13.11 21.61
N ILE A 222 31.06 -11.89 21.78
CA ILE A 222 31.87 -10.70 22.08
C ILE A 222 32.49 -10.85 23.48
N SER A 223 31.69 -11.22 24.50
CA SER A 223 32.18 -11.41 25.86
C SER A 223 33.22 -12.54 25.96
N GLN A 224 33.08 -13.62 25.17
CA GLN A 224 34.09 -14.68 25.10
C GLN A 224 35.39 -14.22 24.44
N LYS A 225 35.32 -13.32 23.45
CA LYS A 225 36.50 -12.86 22.70
C LYS A 225 37.29 -11.77 23.42
N TYR A 226 36.60 -10.90 24.16
CA TYR A 226 37.20 -9.72 24.79
C TYR A 226 37.15 -9.76 26.33
N GLY A 227 36.54 -10.79 26.93
CA GLY A 227 36.26 -10.85 28.37
C GLY A 227 35.06 -9.98 28.77
N GLU A 228 34.43 -10.28 29.91
CA GLU A 228 33.75 -9.24 30.67
C GLU A 228 34.86 -8.36 31.25
N ASP A 229 35.14 -7.21 30.63
CA ASP A 229 35.52 -5.96 31.30
C ASP A 229 36.22 -4.98 30.34
N LEU A 230 35.79 -3.72 30.37
CA LEU A 230 36.62 -2.51 30.54
C LEU A 230 35.74 -1.26 30.34
N LEU A 231 34.97 -0.91 31.37
CA LEU A 231 34.48 0.45 31.61
C LEU A 231 35.52 1.26 32.40
N ASP A 232 36.79 1.18 32.02
CA ASP A 232 37.80 2.15 32.48
C ASP A 232 38.39 2.80 31.23
N GLN A 233 37.67 3.79 30.71
CA GLN A 233 38.34 4.80 29.89
C GLN A 233 39.16 5.67 30.86
N PRO A 234 40.48 5.84 30.65
CA PRO A 234 41.22 6.80 31.45
C PRO A 234 40.62 8.20 31.22
N GLU A 235 40.28 8.90 32.31
CA GLU A 235 39.97 10.32 32.25
C GLU A 235 41.14 11.03 31.57
N VAL A 236 40.88 11.60 30.39
CA VAL A 236 41.80 12.54 29.76
C VAL A 236 41.74 13.81 30.60
N ASP A 237 42.77 14.02 31.41
CA ASP A 237 42.96 15.26 32.17
C ASP A 237 43.15 16.42 31.17
N PRO A 238 42.23 17.39 31.10
CA PRO A 238 42.29 18.46 30.12
C PRO A 238 43.11 19.63 30.68
N ASP A 239 44.42 19.43 30.87
CA ASP A 239 45.36 20.55 31.03
C ASP A 239 46.79 20.09 30.71
N MET A 240 47.18 20.27 29.44
CA MET A 240 48.54 20.48 28.94
C MET A 240 48.48 21.18 27.58
#